data_AF-A0A4Q9HQ23-F1
#
_entry.id   AF-A0A4Q9HQ23-F1
#
_cell.length_a   1.000
_cell.length_b   1.000
_cell.length_c   1.000
_cell.angle_alpha   90.00
_cell.angle_beta   90.00
_cell.angle_gamma   90.00
#
_symmetry.space_group_name_H-M   'P 1'
#
loop_
_entity.id
_entity.type
_entity.pdbx_description
1 polymer ?
#
loop_
_entity_poly.entity_id
_entity_poly.type
_entity_poly.pdbx_seq_one_letter_code
_entity_poly.pdbx_strand_id
1 'polypeptide(L)' 'MSTNTPWPEGVIARYPTRGGATVDVTPRPKYRVPDAHTGECRGCGKLAYSERSLDTWALRHADTCRTTPRPDRA' A
#
# COMPACT_ATOMS: atom_id res chain seq x y z
N MET A 1 -22.27 15.94 -2.77
CA MET A 1 -22.22 14.93 -1.69
C MET A 1 -20.84 14.28 -1.76
N SER A 2 -19.98 14.50 -0.77
CA SER A 2 -18.66 13.86 -0.72
C SER A 2 -18.83 12.46 -0.15
N THR A 3 -18.65 11.43 -0.97
CA THR A 3 -18.64 10.04 -0.52
C THR A 3 -17.42 9.80 0.37
N ASN A 4 -17.63 9.54 1.65
CA ASN A 4 -16.57 9.10 2.56
C ASN A 4 -16.28 7.63 2.28
N THR A 5 -15.26 7.35 1.46
CA THR A 5 -14.82 5.99 1.20
C THR A 5 -14.25 5.39 2.49
N PRO A 6 -14.82 4.28 3.01
CA PRO A 6 -14.29 3.66 4.22
C PRO A 6 -12.83 3.23 4.00
N TRP A 7 -12.03 3.32 5.07
CA TRP A 7 -10.64 2.88 5.02
C TRP A 7 -10.57 1.37 4.76
N PRO A 8 -9.69 0.87 3.88
CA PRO A 8 -9.63 -0.55 3.57
C PRO A 8 -9.23 -1.39 4.79
N GLU A 9 -9.80 -2.58 4.89
CA GLU A 9 -9.54 -3.49 6.01
C GLU A 9 -8.06 -3.90 6.09
N GLY A 10 -7.51 -3.89 7.31
CA GLY A 10 -6.13 -4.30 7.59
C GLY A 10 -5.05 -3.34 7.11
N VAL A 11 -5.40 -2.31 6.33
CA VAL A 11 -4.44 -1.30 5.88
C VAL A 11 -4.18 -0.31 7.01
N ILE A 12 -2.91 -0.13 7.39
CA ILE A 12 -2.50 0.80 8.45
C ILE A 12 -1.91 2.11 7.93
N ALA A 13 -1.49 2.14 6.66
CA ALA A 13 -1.02 3.34 6.00
C ALA A 13 -1.28 3.26 4.49
N ARG A 14 -1.62 4.40 3.88
CA ARG A 14 -1.80 4.53 2.42
C ARG A 14 -1.01 5.73 1.92
N TYR A 15 -0.19 5.50 0.90
CA TYR A 15 0.65 6.54 0.29
C TYR A 15 0.13 6.85 -1.11
N PRO A 16 -0.38 8.07 -1.37
CA PRO A 16 -0.89 8.44 -2.69
C PRO A 16 0.25 8.53 -3.71
N THR A 17 0.10 7.87 -4.85
CA THR A 17 1.07 7.92 -5.94
C THR A 17 0.84 9.12 -6.85
N ARG A 18 1.86 9.53 -7.62
CA ARG A 18 1.69 10.56 -8.66
C ARG A 18 0.73 10.15 -9.77
N GLY A 19 0.51 8.86 -9.97
CA GLY A 19 -0.48 8.32 -10.92
C GLY A 19 -1.92 8.32 -10.42
N GLY A 20 -2.19 8.83 -9.21
CA GLY A 20 -3.54 8.81 -8.61
C GLY A 20 -3.95 7.45 -8.03
N ALA A 21 -3.01 6.50 -7.95
CA ALA A 21 -3.18 5.25 -7.22
C ALA A 21 -2.69 5.39 -5.77
N THR A 22 -2.68 4.27 -5.04
CA THR A 22 -2.19 4.21 -3.65
C THR A 22 -1.22 3.06 -3.46
N VAL A 23 -0.28 3.23 -2.53
CA VAL A 23 0.50 2.13 -1.95
C VAL A 23 -0.08 1.84 -0.58
N ASP A 24 -0.66 0.66 -0.42
CA ASP A 24 -1.31 0.22 0.80
C ASP A 24 -0.33 -0.61 1.62
N VAL A 25 -0.12 -0.25 2.89
CA VAL A 25 0.72 -1.00 3.84
C VAL A 25 -0.18 -1.74 4.83
N THR A 26 0.03 -3.04 4.96
CA THR A 26 -0.76 -3.97 5.78
C THR A 26 0.18 -4.74 6.72
N PRO A 27 -0.11 -4.82 8.03
CA PRO A 27 0.62 -5.69 8.94
C PRO A 27 0.36 -7.15 8.57
N ARG A 28 1.42 -7.95 8.55
CA ARG A 28 1.38 -9.39 8.31
C ARG A 28 2.25 -10.10 9.35
N PRO A 29 1.89 -9.99 10.65
CA PRO A 29 2.65 -10.62 11.72
C PRO A 29 2.80 -12.12 11.47
N LYS A 30 4.00 -12.65 11.73
CA LYS A 30 4.25 -14.10 11.78
C LYS A 30 4.85 -14.47 13.12
N TYR A 31 4.79 -15.75 13.48
CA TYR A 31 5.26 -16.26 14.77
C TYR A 31 6.68 -15.77 15.16
N ARG A 32 7.64 -15.78 14.22
CA ARG A 32 9.02 -15.34 14.50
C ARG A 32 9.27 -13.85 14.23
N VAL A 33 8.33 -13.16 13.58
CA VAL A 33 8.46 -11.77 13.12
C VAL A 33 7.13 -11.04 13.29
N PRO A 34 6.79 -10.64 14.53
CA PRO A 34 5.51 -10.01 14.83
C PRO A 34 5.35 -8.65 14.13
N ASP A 35 6.45 -7.97 13.82
CA ASP A 35 6.43 -6.66 13.15
C ASP A 35 6.53 -6.76 11.63
N ALA A 36 6.19 -7.91 11.05
CA ALA A 36 6.21 -8.08 9.60
C ALA A 36 5.07 -7.32 8.92
N HIS A 37 5.37 -6.74 7.75
CA HIS A 37 4.46 -5.93 6.95
C HIS A 37 4.54 -6.33 5.48
N THR A 38 3.44 -6.12 4.77
CA THR A 38 3.38 -6.16 3.30
C THR A 38 2.89 -4.84 2.75
N GLY A 39 3.47 -4.41 1.64
CA GLY A 39 3.09 -3.20 0.92
C GLY A 39 2.70 -3.55 -0.51
N GLU A 40 1.59 -2.99 -1.00
CA GLU A 40 1.11 -3.20 -2.36
C GLU A 40 0.81 -1.86 -3.03
N CYS A 41 1.42 -1.62 -4.19
CA CYS A 41 1.03 -0.51 -5.05
C CYS A 41 -0.14 -0.90 -5.95
N ARG A 42 -1.31 -0.31 -5.70
CA ARG A 42 -2.54 -0.54 -6.49
C ARG A 42 -2.47 0.00 -7.92
N GLY A 43 -1.46 0.82 -8.23
CA GLY A 43 -1.21 1.34 -9.58
C GLY A 43 -0.44 0.35 -10.45
N CYS A 44 0.80 0.04 -10.05
CA CYS A 44 1.70 -0.81 -10.85
C CYS A 44 1.77 -2.27 -10.40
N GLY A 45 1.11 -2.64 -9.31
CA GLY A 45 1.10 -4.01 -8.78
C GLY A 45 2.39 -4.45 -8.08
N LYS A 46 3.34 -3.53 -7.83
CA LYS A 46 4.55 -3.86 -7.06
C LYS A 46 4.22 -4.22 -5.62
N LEU A 47 4.82 -5.30 -5.16
CA LEU A 47 4.72 -5.80 -3.80
C LEU A 47 6.05 -5.63 -3.06
N ALA A 48 5.98 -5.39 -1.76
CA ALA A 48 7.11 -5.44 -0.85
C ALA A 48 6.73 -6.18 0.43
N TYR A 49 7.73 -6.82 1.03
CA TYR A 49 7.65 -7.47 2.34
C TYR A 49 8.85 -7.01 3.16
N SER A 50 8.62 -6.77 4.45
CA SER A 50 9.68 -6.47 5.41
C SER A 50 9.28 -6.98 6.78
N GLU A 51 10.25 -7.38 7.60
CA GLU A 51 10.06 -7.73 9.02
C GLU A 51 9.97 -6.47 9.90
N ARG A 52 9.96 -5.30 9.28
CA ARG A 52 9.86 -3.97 9.88
C ARG A 52 8.89 -3.11 9.06
N SER A 53 8.66 -1.87 9.50
CA SER A 53 7.86 -0.90 8.75
C SER A 53 8.29 -0.76 7.28
N LEU A 54 7.30 -0.62 6.40
CA LEU A 54 7.46 -0.40 4.96
C LEU A 54 7.28 1.07 4.54
N ASP A 55 7.14 1.99 5.49
CA ASP A 55 6.77 3.38 5.23
C ASP A 55 7.75 4.08 4.28
N THR A 56 9.06 3.90 4.51
CA THR A 56 10.11 4.48 3.66
C THR A 56 10.05 3.94 2.23
N TRP A 57 9.81 2.65 2.06
CA TRP A 57 9.65 2.05 0.73
C TRP A 57 8.38 2.57 0.05
N ALA A 58 7.26 2.59 0.78
CA ALA A 58 5.97 2.99 0.25
C ALA A 58 5.96 4.46 -0.18
N LEU A 59 6.54 5.35 0.64
CA LEU A 59 6.72 6.76 0.31
C LEU A 59 7.57 6.97 -0.95
N ARG A 60 8.75 6.34 -1.03
CA ARG A 60 9.65 6.44 -2.19
C ARG A 60 9.02 5.89 -3.46
N HIS A 61 8.29 4.79 -3.34
CA HIS A 61 7.58 4.21 -4.47
C HIS A 61 6.43 5.11 -4.92
N ALA A 62 5.64 5.65 -3.99
CA ALA A 62 4.53 6.54 -4.29
C ALA A 62 4.99 7.82 -5.00
N ASP A 63 6.13 8.41 -4.59
CA ASP A 63 6.68 9.61 -5.23
C ASP A 63 7.07 9.39 -6.70
N THR A 64 7.44 8.17 -7.08
CA THR A 64 7.90 7.87 -8.45
C THR A 64 6.86 7.16 -9.31
N CYS A 65 5.89 6.48 -8.70
CA CYS A 65 4.87 5.72 -9.40
C CYS A 65 3.88 6.64 -10.11
N ARG A 66 3.90 6.60 -11.44
CA ARG A 66 2.99 7.35 -12.33
C ARG A 66 1.90 6.47 -12.94
N THR A 67 1.87 5.18 -12.61
CA THR A 67 0.85 4.26 -13.10
C THR A 67 -0.48 4.57 -12.42
N THR A 68 -1.53 4.68 -13.24
CA THR A 68 -2.91 4.84 -12.77
C THR A 68 -3.40 3.58 -12.05
N PRO A 69 -4.46 3.69 -11.22
CA PRO A 69 -5.03 2.53 -10.55
C PRO A 69 -5.33 1.40 -11.53
N ARG A 70 -4.90 0.17 -11.20
CA ARG A 70 -5.31 -1.02 -11.94
C ARG A 70 -6.83 -1.16 -11.84
N PRO A 71 -7.54 -1.51 -12.92
CA PRO A 71 -8.96 -1.81 -12.82
C PRO A 71 -9.19 -2.93 -11.80
N ASP A 72 -10.28 -2.80 -11.04
CA ASP A 72 -10.69 -3.77 -10.03
C ASP A 72 -10.76 -5.17 -10.67
N ARG A 73 -10.05 -6.13 -10.08
CA ARG A 73 -10.03 -7.50 -10.59
C ARG A 73 -11.28 -8.19 -10.02
N ALA A 74 -12.36 -8.16 -10.80
CA ALA A 74 -13.62 -8.84 -10.49
C ALA A 74 -13.41 -10.33 -10.21
#